data_AF-A0A7Y4ZP55-F1
#
_entry.id   AF-A0A7Y4ZP55-F1
#
_cell.length_a   1.000
_cell.length_b   1.000
_cell.length_c   1.000
_cell.angle_alpha   90.00
_cell.angle_beta   90.00
_cell.angle_gamma   90.00
#
_symmetry.space_group_name_H-M   'P 1'
#
loop_
_entity.id
_entity.type
_entity.pdbx_description
1 polymer ?
#
loop_
_entity_poly.entity_id
_entity_poly.type
_entity_poly.pdbx_seq_one_letter_code
_entity_poly.pdbx_strand_id
1 'polypeptide(L)'
;MPSAPLPAVQVSNIGLHIGGGPNDAVTKEPVLKSVEPHFEAFRACFASADDPKKGGDFGVDLLIEAAGGVAKVTHPRTIIGGEAFRSCVVGVFDKIAFQKPKGGRTMASYSLHFTPRN
;
A
#
# COMPACT_ATOMS: atom_id res chain seq x y z
N MET A 1 19.26 -9.85 -16.43
CA MET A 1 19.92 -9.82 -15.11
C MET A 1 19.03 -10.60 -14.15
N PRO A 2 19.53 -11.58 -13.39
CA PRO A 2 18.71 -12.28 -12.42
C PRO A 2 18.35 -11.31 -11.29
N SER A 3 17.05 -11.02 -11.15
CA SER A 3 16.52 -10.26 -10.01
C SER A 3 16.90 -10.99 -8.72
N ALA A 4 17.50 -10.28 -7.77
CA ALA A 4 17.81 -10.84 -6.46
C ALA A 4 16.55 -11.50 -5.86
N PRO A 5 16.69 -12.62 -5.12
CA PRO A 5 15.54 -13.26 -4.50
C PRO A 5 14.82 -12.28 -3.58
N LEU A 6 13.48 -12.26 -3.68
CA LEU A 6 12.67 -11.36 -2.88
C LEU A 6 12.85 -11.65 -1.38
N PRO A 7 12.78 -10.62 -0.52
CA PRO A 7 12.84 -10.81 0.92
C PRO A 7 11.79 -11.82 1.37
N ALA A 8 12.17 -12.69 2.32
CA ALA A 8 11.26 -13.60 3.00
C ALA A 8 10.38 -12.79 3.96
N VAL A 9 9.45 -12.00 3.43
CA VAL A 9 8.49 -11.21 4.18
C VAL A 9 7.10 -11.40 3.57
N GLN A 10 6.11 -11.59 4.41
CA GLN A 10 4.72 -11.61 4.00
C GLN A 10 4.16 -10.18 4.09
N VAL A 11 3.41 -9.77 3.07
CA VAL A 11 2.68 -8.51 3.05
C VAL A 11 1.19 -8.82 3.09
N SER A 12 0.45 -8.19 4.00
CA SER A 12 -1.00 -8.33 4.10
C SER A 12 -1.66 -6.95 4.26
N ASN A 13 -2.89 -6.81 3.76
CA ASN A 13 -3.74 -5.68 4.14
C ASN A 13 -4.32 -5.94 5.53
N ILE A 14 -4.15 -4.99 6.45
CA ILE A 14 -4.70 -5.03 7.80
C ILE A 14 -5.75 -3.96 8.06
N GLY A 15 -5.98 -3.06 7.10
CA GLY A 15 -6.96 -2.00 7.24
C GLY A 15 -7.16 -1.22 5.94
N LEU A 16 -8.42 -0.91 5.68
CA LEU A 16 -8.83 0.07 4.68
C LEU A 16 -10.03 0.85 5.24
N HIS A 17 -9.91 2.17 5.29
CA HIS A 17 -10.96 3.08 5.68
C HIS A 17 -11.26 4.07 4.55
N ILE A 18 -12.53 4.25 4.22
CA ILE A 18 -13.00 5.21 3.23
C ILE A 18 -13.50 6.47 3.95
N GLY A 19 -12.82 7.59 3.72
CA GLY A 19 -13.17 8.89 4.27
C GLY A 19 -14.31 9.57 3.50
N GLY A 20 -15.31 10.08 4.21
CA GLY A 20 -16.39 10.88 3.64
C GLY A 20 -17.46 10.10 2.88
N GLY A 21 -17.44 8.76 2.93
CA GLY A 21 -18.41 7.90 2.26
C GLY A 21 -18.66 6.59 3.03
N PRO A 22 -19.45 5.67 2.45
CA PRO A 22 -19.72 4.36 3.06
C PRO A 22 -18.42 3.56 3.23
N ASN A 23 -18.16 3.09 4.44
CA ASN A 23 -16.99 2.27 4.76
C ASN A 23 -17.29 0.75 4.63
N ASP A 24 -18.12 0.38 3.68
CA ASP A 24 -18.57 -1.00 3.44
C ASP A 24 -17.68 -1.77 2.45
N ALA A 25 -17.92 -3.08 2.32
CA ALA A 25 -17.15 -3.94 1.44
C ALA A 25 -17.25 -3.53 -0.04
N VAL A 26 -18.43 -3.08 -0.48
CA VAL A 26 -18.74 -2.72 -1.87
C VAL A 26 -17.94 -1.49 -2.31
N THR A 27 -17.72 -0.55 -1.39
CA THR A 27 -16.99 0.70 -1.60
C THR A 27 -15.47 0.50 -1.51
N LYS A 28 -15.03 -0.44 -0.66
CA LYS A 28 -13.61 -0.81 -0.50
C LYS A 28 -13.07 -1.67 -1.64
N GLU A 29 -13.92 -2.51 -2.22
CA GLU A 29 -13.54 -3.51 -3.22
C GLU A 29 -12.68 -2.95 -4.37
N PRO A 30 -13.00 -1.81 -5.03
CA PRO A 30 -12.18 -1.29 -6.12
C PRO A 30 -10.76 -0.91 -5.69
N VAL A 31 -10.60 -0.40 -4.46
CA VAL A 31 -9.27 -0.05 -3.91
C VAL A 31 -8.49 -1.32 -3.63
N LEU A 32 -9.10 -2.31 -2.97
CA LEU A 32 -8.45 -3.60 -2.67
C LEU A 32 -7.96 -4.29 -3.94
N LYS A 33 -8.84 -4.44 -4.93
CA LYS A 33 -8.53 -5.06 -6.23
C LYS A 33 -7.44 -4.34 -7.01
N SER A 34 -7.28 -3.03 -6.79
CA SER A 34 -6.22 -2.26 -7.43
C SER A 34 -4.87 -2.46 -6.75
N VAL A 35 -4.83 -2.71 -5.43
CA VAL A 35 -3.58 -2.81 -4.66
C VAL A 35 -3.05 -4.25 -4.59
N GLU A 36 -3.93 -5.25 -4.50
CA GLU A 36 -3.58 -6.68 -4.38
C GLU A 36 -2.49 -7.16 -5.37
N PRO A 37 -2.53 -6.81 -6.69
CA PRO A 37 -1.51 -7.26 -7.63
C PRO A 37 -0.10 -6.74 -7.34
N HIS A 38 0.03 -5.69 -6.52
CA HIS A 38 1.31 -5.03 -6.22
C HIS A 38 1.95 -5.52 -4.92
N PHE A 39 1.40 -6.54 -4.25
CA PHE A 39 1.94 -7.08 -3.00
C PHE A 39 3.39 -7.55 -3.13
N GLU A 40 3.77 -8.09 -4.28
CA GLU A 40 5.16 -8.48 -4.57
C GLU A 40 6.11 -7.29 -4.65
N ALA A 41 5.64 -6.15 -5.20
CA ALA A 41 6.43 -4.93 -5.27
C ALA A 41 6.63 -4.31 -3.87
N PHE A 42 5.60 -4.33 -3.01
CA PHE A 42 5.77 -3.95 -1.61
C PHE A 42 6.76 -4.88 -0.89
N ARG A 43 6.68 -6.19 -1.15
CA ARG A 43 7.61 -7.18 -0.61
C ARG A 43 9.05 -6.86 -1.01
N ALA A 44 9.29 -6.47 -2.26
CA ALA A 44 10.60 -6.07 -2.74
C ALA A 44 11.16 -4.84 -2.01
N CYS A 45 10.30 -3.85 -1.72
CA CYS A 45 10.72 -2.64 -1.00
C CYS A 45 11.28 -2.94 0.39
N PHE A 46 10.80 -3.99 1.06
CA PHE A 46 11.26 -4.38 2.39
C PHE A 46 12.75 -4.75 2.44
N ALA A 47 13.40 -5.04 1.30
CA ALA A 47 14.85 -5.22 1.22
C ALA A 47 15.64 -3.98 1.64
N SER A 48 15.01 -2.80 1.58
CA SER A 48 15.61 -1.51 1.96
C SER A 48 15.22 -1.05 3.37
N ALA A 49 14.63 -1.93 4.19
CA ALA A 49 14.34 -1.64 5.59
C ALA A 49 15.64 -1.70 6.42
N ASP A 50 15.77 -0.82 7.42
CA ASP A 50 16.97 -0.76 8.27
C ASP A 50 17.18 -2.05 9.08
N ASP A 51 16.09 -2.71 9.48
CA ASP A 51 16.11 -3.99 10.19
C ASP A 51 15.10 -4.97 9.55
N PRO A 52 15.52 -5.77 8.55
CA PRO A 52 14.64 -6.68 7.82
C PRO A 52 14.18 -7.89 8.66
N LYS A 53 14.58 -7.99 9.92
CA LYS A 53 14.06 -8.99 10.87
C LYS A 53 12.87 -8.46 11.67
N LYS A 54 12.67 -7.13 11.69
CA LYS A 54 11.55 -6.49 12.36
C LYS A 54 10.46 -6.15 11.36
N GLY A 55 9.32 -6.82 11.53
CA GLY A 55 8.10 -6.48 10.82
C GLY A 55 7.49 -5.18 11.33
N GLY A 56 6.39 -4.78 10.69
CA GLY A 56 5.64 -3.62 11.13
C GLY A 56 4.59 -3.17 10.14
N ASP A 57 3.96 -2.06 10.49
CA ASP A 57 2.85 -1.51 9.71
C ASP A 57 3.31 -0.35 8.84
N PHE A 58 2.67 -0.23 7.68
CA PHE A 58 2.76 0.91 6.78
C PHE A 58 1.36 1.42 6.47
N GLY A 59 1.06 2.63 6.91
CA GLY A 59 -0.20 3.33 6.62
C GLY A 59 0.02 4.45 5.60
N VAL A 60 -0.96 4.68 4.75
CA VAL A 60 -0.94 5.77 3.77
C VAL A 60 -2.35 6.24 3.43
N ASP A 61 -2.48 7.52 3.09
CA ASP A 61 -3.74 8.09 2.61
C ASP A 61 -3.67 8.28 1.09
N LEU A 62 -4.66 7.74 0.40
CA LEU A 62 -4.77 7.72 -1.05
C LEU A 62 -5.98 8.53 -1.46
N LEU A 63 -5.75 9.67 -2.10
CA LEU A 63 -6.83 10.45 -2.71
C LEU A 63 -7.04 9.97 -4.15
N ILE A 64 -8.16 9.30 -4.39
CA ILE A 64 -8.55 8.74 -5.68
C ILE A 64 -9.63 9.64 -6.29
N GLU A 65 -9.38 10.17 -7.48
CA GLU A 65 -10.36 11.01 -8.18
C GLU A 65 -11.56 10.20 -8.68
N ALA A 66 -12.68 10.87 -8.95
CA ALA A 66 -13.94 10.22 -9.33
C ALA A 66 -13.85 9.41 -10.65
N ALA A 67 -12.83 9.64 -11.47
CA ALA A 67 -12.57 8.89 -12.68
C ALA A 67 -11.72 7.61 -12.44
N GLY A 68 -11.16 7.44 -11.24
CA GLY A 68 -10.06 6.50 -10.99
C GLY A 68 -8.71 7.05 -11.46
N GLY A 69 -7.76 6.16 -11.72
CA GLY A 69 -6.40 6.51 -12.15
C GLY A 69 -5.40 6.52 -11.00
N VAL A 70 -4.30 7.25 -11.16
CA VAL A 70 -3.25 7.33 -10.14
C VAL A 70 -3.74 8.15 -8.97
N ALA A 71 -3.66 7.58 -7.76
CA ALA A 71 -4.04 8.27 -6.55
C ALA A 71 -2.95 9.27 -6.12
N LYS A 72 -3.35 10.40 -5.53
CA LYS A 72 -2.40 11.26 -4.83
C LYS A 72 -2.09 10.63 -3.48
N VAL A 73 -0.83 10.24 -3.30
CA VAL A 73 -0.33 9.61 -2.07
C VAL A 73 0.01 10.68 -1.02
N THR A 74 -0.52 10.55 0.20
CA THR A 74 -0.30 11.50 1.30
C THR A 74 -0.14 10.80 2.65
N HIS A 75 0.45 11.50 3.62
CA HIS A 75 0.65 11.04 5.00
C HIS A 75 1.22 9.60 5.15
N PRO A 76 2.30 9.21 4.44
CA PRO A 76 2.89 7.90 4.65
C PRO A 76 3.45 7.80 6.07
N ARG A 77 3.02 6.78 6.82
CA ARG A 77 3.39 6.53 8.22
C ARG A 77 3.82 5.08 8.38
N THR A 78 4.92 4.85 9.07
CA THR A 78 5.40 3.48 9.33
C THR A 78 6.28 3.44 10.56
N ILE A 79 6.28 2.29 11.23
CA ILE A 79 7.21 1.99 12.32
C ILE A 79 8.50 1.32 11.81
N ILE A 80 8.52 0.89 10.55
CA ILE A 80 9.67 0.23 9.92
C ILE A 80 10.69 1.30 9.55
N GLY A 81 11.92 1.14 10.04
CA GLY A 81 13.04 2.03 9.74
C GLY A 81 13.49 1.91 8.27
N GLY A 82 14.08 2.99 7.75
CA GLY A 82 14.61 3.06 6.39
C GLY A 82 13.85 4.04 5.50
N GLU A 83 14.45 5.20 5.21
CA GLU A 83 13.86 6.17 4.28
C GLU A 83 13.73 5.61 2.86
N ALA A 84 14.68 4.77 2.46
CA ALA A 84 14.63 4.05 1.19
C ALA A 84 13.44 3.09 1.12
N PHE A 85 13.17 2.34 2.20
CA PHE A 85 11.96 1.52 2.31
C PHE A 85 10.68 2.37 2.17
N ARG A 86 10.57 3.44 2.96
CA ARG A 86 9.41 4.34 2.94
C ARG A 86 9.17 4.90 1.54
N SER A 87 10.22 5.43 0.91
CA SER A 87 10.15 6.02 -0.43
C SER A 87 9.81 4.98 -1.50
N CYS A 88 10.34 3.75 -1.38
CA CYS A 88 9.99 2.65 -2.28
C CYS A 88 8.50 2.31 -2.20
N VAL A 89 7.95 2.12 -0.99
CA VAL A 89 6.53 1.79 -0.81
C VAL A 89 5.63 2.91 -1.33
N VAL A 90 5.95 4.17 -1.03
CA VAL A 90 5.23 5.33 -1.59
C VAL A 90 5.28 5.32 -3.12
N GLY A 91 6.45 5.07 -3.71
CA GLY A 91 6.61 5.01 -5.15
C GLY A 91 5.91 3.84 -5.82
N VAL A 92 5.60 2.75 -5.10
CA VAL A 92 4.71 1.69 -5.60
C VAL A 92 3.28 2.22 -5.66
N PHE A 93 2.76 2.80 -4.58
CA PHE A 93 1.40 3.37 -4.55
C PHE A 93 1.18 4.45 -5.61
N ASP A 94 2.17 5.30 -5.85
CA ASP A 94 2.13 6.38 -6.85
C ASP A 94 2.09 5.86 -8.30
N LYS A 95 2.30 4.55 -8.51
CA LYS A 95 2.21 3.91 -9.83
C LYS A 95 0.95 3.07 -10.00
N ILE A 96 0.17 2.86 -8.94
CA ILE A 96 -1.04 2.04 -9.01
C ILE A 96 -2.12 2.83 -9.73
N ALA A 97 -2.67 2.25 -10.80
CA ALA A 97 -3.87 2.74 -11.44
C ALA A 97 -5.10 2.21 -10.69
N PHE A 98 -5.72 3.06 -9.87
CA PHE A 98 -6.90 2.69 -9.13
C PHE A 98 -8.14 2.65 -10.02
N GLN A 99 -8.97 1.63 -9.79
CA GLN A 99 -10.29 1.57 -10.38
C GLN A 99 -11.15 2.77 -9.95
N LYS A 100 -12.12 3.11 -10.80
CA LYS A 100 -13.09 4.17 -10.50
C LYS A 100 -13.84 3.86 -9.19
N PRO A 101 -13.80 4.75 -8.19
CA PRO A 101 -14.57 4.58 -6.96
C PRO A 101 -16.07 4.75 -7.23
N LYS A 102 -16.91 3.98 -6.52
CA LYS A 102 -18.37 3.97 -6.73
C LYS A 102 -19.06 5.25 -6.26
N GLY A 103 -18.52 5.93 -5.24
CA GLY A 103 -19.08 7.14 -4.62
C GLY A 103 -18.54 8.47 -5.15
N GLY A 104 -17.73 8.46 -6.21
CA GLY A 104 -17.00 9.66 -6.66
C GLY A 104 -15.64 9.83 -5.96
N ARG A 105 -15.11 11.05 -5.93
CA ARG A 105 -13.79 11.35 -5.36
C ARG A 105 -13.70 10.82 -3.93
N THR A 106 -12.69 9.99 -3.66
CA THR A 106 -12.61 9.18 -2.45
C THR A 106 -11.25 9.32 -1.79
N MET A 107 -11.23 9.56 -0.48
CA MET A 107 -10.03 9.42 0.34
C MET A 107 -10.02 8.01 0.95
N ALA A 108 -8.96 7.24 0.70
CA ALA A 108 -8.79 5.89 1.23
C ALA A 108 -7.54 5.81 2.11
N SER A 109 -7.72 5.60 3.40
CA SER A 109 -6.62 5.29 4.33
C SER A 109 -6.36 3.79 4.28
N TYR A 110 -5.20 3.40 3.76
CA TYR A 110 -4.81 2.02 3.51
C TYR A 110 -3.65 1.63 4.44
N SER A 111 -3.73 0.43 5.03
CA SER A 111 -2.73 -0.09 5.97
C SER A 111 -2.25 -1.48 5.56
N LEU A 112 -0.94 -1.62 5.40
CA LEU A 112 -0.22 -2.86 5.14
C LEU A 112 0.52 -3.31 6.40
N HIS A 113 0.59 -4.62 6.61
CA HIS A 113 1.46 -5.25 7.61
C HIS A 113 2.52 -6.09 6.91
N PHE A 114 3.76 -5.94 7.36
CA PHE A 114 4.93 -6.67 6.90
C PHE A 114 5.36 -7.65 7.98
N THR A 115 5.32 -8.95 7.69
CA THR A 115 5.73 -10.02 8.61
C THR A 115 6.94 -10.77 8.05
N PRO A 116 8.15 -10.56 8.60
CA PRO A 116 9.32 -11.35 8.23
C PRO A 116 9.07 -12.83 8.50
N ARG A 117 9.32 -13.66 7.49
CA ARG A 117 9.27 -15.12 7.52
C ARG A 117 10.72 -15.56 7.72
N ASN A 118 11.12 -15.70 8.97
CA ASN A 118 12.47 -16.10 9.35
C ASN A 118 12.64 -17.62 9.34
#